data_AF-A0A969DYU5-F1
#
_entry.id   AF-A0A969DYU5-F1
#
_cell.length_a   1.000
_cell.length_b   1.000
_cell.length_c   1.000
_cell.angle_alpha   90.00
_cell.angle_beta   90.00
_cell.angle_gamma   90.00
#
_symmetry.space_group_name_H-M   'P 1'
#
loop_
_entity.id
_entity.type
_entity.pdbx_description
1 polymer ?
#
loop_
_entity_poly.entity_id
_entity_poly.type
_entity_poly.pdbx_seq_one_letter_code
_entity_poly.pdbx_strand_id
1 'polypeptide(L)'
;MVQQLPRPTAQPSFPETAPAANPVFFRTYSRQKEVGRESWAEVCDRTVAGIAKLGQLTSAEAALIARMQKEVKALTSGRWLWIGGTEWIEQQKNFSGGYNCTSTNVVDWKAFALMMDLAMMGCGTGAMLEPKYISQLPVIQNQISLKVQGDLGATPTLKRREETEVNITGNQVVVNVGDSRQGWVRSYEAVLEASSDPRFGGTVEILIDMSDVRPAGEILKGFGGMANPVKLPDMYSRVARILNQAVGRQLDSIECCLLIDEAAVTIVAGNIRRACPQRRWCIPRRGSFRSPRFEWAISY
;
A
#
# COMPACT_ATOMS: atom_id res chain seq x y z
N MET A 1 17.75 42.43 20.24
CA MET A 1 16.35 42.66 20.67
C MET A 1 15.47 41.82 19.74
N VAL A 2 15.06 40.62 20.19
CA VAL A 2 14.29 39.69 19.36
C VAL A 2 12.87 40.24 19.29
N GLN A 3 12.43 40.70 18.11
CA GLN A 3 11.04 41.08 17.90
C GLN A 3 10.16 39.84 18.10
N GLN A 4 9.47 39.78 19.23
CA GLN A 4 8.36 38.86 19.42
C GLN A 4 7.20 39.37 18.57
N LEU A 5 7.06 38.80 17.37
CA LEU A 5 5.85 38.97 16.59
C LEU A 5 4.67 38.40 17.39
N PRO A 6 3.56 39.12 17.54
CA PRO A 6 2.38 38.61 18.23
C PRO A 6 1.90 37.35 17.51
N ARG A 7 1.96 36.20 18.20
CA ARG A 7 1.35 34.96 17.71
C ARG A 7 -0.17 35.20 17.75
N PRO A 8 -0.89 35.10 16.63
CA PRO A 8 -2.34 35.12 16.69
C PRO A 8 -2.79 33.96 17.57
N THR A 9 -3.44 34.29 18.70
CA THR A 9 -4.08 33.36 19.62
C THR A 9 -5.29 32.75 18.92
N ALA A 10 -5.04 31.81 18.02
CA ALA A 10 -6.08 30.90 17.56
C ALA A 10 -6.49 30.04 18.78
N GLN A 11 -7.77 30.08 19.12
CA GLN A 11 -8.37 29.34 20.24
C GLN A 11 -7.87 27.88 20.26
N PRO A 12 -7.57 27.30 21.44
CA PRO A 12 -7.18 25.90 21.50
C PRO A 12 -8.37 25.05 21.08
N SER A 13 -8.33 24.47 19.87
CA SER A 13 -9.37 23.57 19.36
C SER A 13 -9.44 22.24 20.13
N PHE A 14 -8.43 21.97 20.97
CA PHE A 14 -8.34 20.79 21.81
C PHE A 14 -8.17 21.21 23.28
N PRO A 15 -8.69 20.44 24.25
CA PRO A 15 -8.54 20.73 25.67
C PRO A 15 -7.07 20.88 26.10
N GLU A 16 -6.79 21.77 27.05
CA GLU A 16 -5.44 21.90 27.64
C GLU A 16 -4.95 20.60 28.31
N THR A 17 -5.89 19.75 28.75
CA THR A 17 -5.60 18.41 29.29
C THR A 17 -5.06 17.44 28.23
N ALA A 18 -5.08 17.80 26.95
CA ALA A 18 -4.56 17.01 25.83
C ALA A 18 -3.39 17.73 25.12
N PRO A 19 -2.23 17.91 25.78
CA PRO A 19 -1.12 18.72 25.26
C PRO A 19 -0.53 18.19 23.94
N ALA A 20 -0.67 16.89 23.67
CA ALA A 20 -0.20 16.27 22.43
C ALA A 20 -1.21 16.39 21.27
N ALA A 21 -2.46 16.79 21.51
CA ALA A 21 -3.50 16.76 20.48
C ALA A 21 -3.20 17.68 19.30
N ASN A 22 -2.84 18.94 19.58
CA ASN A 22 -2.46 19.92 18.55
C ASN A 22 -1.29 19.44 17.67
N PRO A 23 -0.11 19.09 18.23
CA PRO A 23 1.01 18.64 17.38
C PRO A 23 0.70 17.36 16.61
N VAL A 24 -0.03 16.39 17.22
CA VAL A 24 -0.43 15.16 16.53
C VAL A 24 -1.39 15.44 15.38
N PHE A 25 -2.37 16.33 15.59
CA PHE A 25 -3.35 16.73 14.58
C PHE A 25 -2.67 17.34 13.36
N PHE A 26 -1.84 18.38 13.56
CA PHE A 26 -1.19 19.08 12.46
C PHE A 26 -0.18 18.21 11.71
N ARG A 27 0.49 17.29 12.41
CA ARG A 27 1.41 16.33 11.77
C ARG A 27 0.69 15.27 10.95
N THR A 28 -0.47 14.79 11.42
CA THR A 28 -1.04 13.49 10.97
C THR A 28 -2.33 13.61 10.15
N TYR A 29 -3.21 14.57 10.47
CA TYR A 29 -4.57 14.64 9.90
C TYR A 29 -4.83 15.92 9.12
N SER A 30 -4.15 17.01 9.47
CA SER A 30 -4.25 18.29 8.77
C SER A 30 -3.54 18.23 7.41
N ARG A 31 -4.28 18.34 6.30
CA ARG A 31 -3.72 18.33 4.95
C ARG A 31 -3.17 19.70 4.57
N GLN A 32 -2.20 19.72 3.65
CA GLN A 32 -1.71 20.97 3.05
C GLN A 32 -2.78 21.57 2.14
N LYS A 33 -2.94 22.89 2.22
CA LYS A 33 -3.74 23.71 1.30
C LYS A 33 -2.77 24.54 0.44
N GLU A 34 -3.29 25.30 -0.52
CA GLU A 34 -2.46 26.27 -1.27
C GLU A 34 -1.72 27.24 -0.33
N VAL A 35 -2.40 27.65 0.74
CA VAL A 35 -1.84 28.46 1.82
C VAL A 35 -2.10 27.78 3.16
N GLY A 36 -1.03 27.32 3.82
CA GLY A 36 -1.09 26.71 5.16
C GLY A 36 -1.61 25.28 5.17
N ARG A 37 -2.21 24.88 6.31
CA ARG A 37 -2.80 23.54 6.50
C ARG A 37 -4.22 23.65 7.04
N GLU A 38 -4.99 22.57 6.92
CA GLU A 38 -6.34 22.51 7.46
C GLU A 38 -6.37 22.69 8.99
N SER A 39 -7.30 23.50 9.47
CA SER A 39 -7.68 23.57 10.89
C SER A 39 -8.55 22.38 11.30
N TRP A 40 -8.73 22.18 12.62
CA TRP A 40 -9.61 21.12 13.13
C TRP A 40 -11.04 21.23 12.60
N ALA A 41 -11.58 22.46 12.53
CA ALA A 41 -12.92 22.72 12.01
C ALA A 41 -13.04 22.32 10.54
N GLU A 42 -12.07 22.70 9.70
CA GLU A 42 -12.04 22.34 8.27
C GLU A 42 -11.96 20.82 8.07
N VAL A 43 -11.16 20.11 8.86
CA VAL A 43 -11.10 18.63 8.82
C VAL A 43 -12.45 18.03 9.24
N CYS A 44 -13.10 18.56 10.28
CA CYS A 44 -14.43 18.11 10.68
C CYS A 44 -15.46 18.32 9.57
N ASP A 45 -15.51 19.50 8.98
CA ASP A 45 -16.48 19.82 7.93
C ASP A 45 -16.29 18.92 6.70
N ARG A 46 -15.05 18.74 6.24
CA ARG A 46 -14.72 17.85 5.11
C ARG A 46 -15.11 16.39 5.39
N THR A 47 -14.73 15.87 6.54
CA THR A 47 -14.93 14.44 6.85
C THR A 47 -16.37 14.08 7.16
N VAL A 48 -17.12 15.02 7.76
CA VAL A 48 -18.57 14.88 8.00
C VAL A 48 -19.34 15.00 6.71
N ALA A 49 -19.01 15.95 5.82
CA ALA A 49 -19.62 16.03 4.50
C ALA A 49 -19.39 14.73 3.71
N GLY A 50 -18.17 14.20 3.76
CA GLY A 50 -17.83 12.93 3.12
C GLY A 50 -18.66 11.75 3.65
N ILE A 51 -18.77 11.59 4.97
CA ILE A 51 -19.51 10.45 5.55
C ILE A 51 -21.02 10.61 5.39
N ALA A 52 -21.53 11.85 5.43
CA ALA A 52 -22.95 12.15 5.19
C ALA A 52 -23.37 11.79 3.78
N LYS A 53 -22.54 12.15 2.78
CA LYS A 53 -22.74 11.76 1.38
C LYS A 53 -22.69 10.23 1.21
N LEU A 54 -21.69 9.57 1.79
CA LEU A 54 -21.52 8.12 1.66
C LEU A 54 -22.64 7.32 2.33
N GLY A 55 -23.03 7.72 3.54
CA GLY A 55 -24.07 7.07 4.33
C GLY A 55 -25.49 7.53 4.02
N GLN A 56 -25.68 8.48 3.09
CA GLN A 56 -26.97 9.10 2.77
C GLN A 56 -27.69 9.63 4.03
N LEU A 57 -26.92 10.29 4.90
CA LEU A 57 -27.40 10.76 6.19
C LEU A 57 -28.37 11.93 6.05
N THR A 58 -29.37 11.98 6.93
CA THR A 58 -30.24 13.14 7.09
C THR A 58 -29.46 14.33 7.65
N SER A 59 -29.98 15.56 7.47
CA SER A 59 -29.36 16.77 8.01
C SER A 59 -29.24 16.73 9.54
N ALA A 60 -30.21 16.09 10.23
CA ALA A 60 -30.18 15.93 11.68
C ALA A 60 -29.06 14.98 12.14
N GLU A 61 -28.87 13.85 11.44
CA GLU A 61 -27.77 12.91 11.72
C GLU A 61 -26.41 13.53 11.44
N ALA A 62 -26.26 14.21 10.29
CA ALA A 62 -25.03 14.91 9.95
C ALA A 62 -24.67 15.99 10.99
N ALA A 63 -25.66 16.75 11.46
CA ALA A 63 -25.46 17.76 12.52
C ALA A 63 -25.05 17.12 13.86
N LEU A 64 -25.65 15.97 14.22
CA LEU A 64 -25.26 15.23 15.42
C LEU A 64 -23.80 14.75 15.32
N ILE A 65 -23.40 14.13 14.21
CA ILE A 65 -22.02 13.67 13.99
C ILE A 65 -21.05 14.86 14.01
N ALA A 66 -21.40 15.97 13.34
CA ALA A 66 -20.58 17.18 13.34
C ALA A 66 -20.31 17.70 14.75
N ARG A 67 -21.35 17.77 15.59
CA ARG A 67 -21.20 18.18 16.99
C ARG A 67 -20.31 17.22 17.77
N MET A 68 -20.57 15.91 17.67
CA MET A 68 -19.80 14.89 18.38
C MET A 68 -18.33 14.87 17.98
N GLN A 69 -18.03 15.10 16.70
CA GLN A 69 -16.65 15.16 16.20
C GLN A 69 -15.96 16.46 16.62
N LYS A 70 -16.60 17.63 16.49
CA LYS A 70 -16.02 18.92 16.88
C LYS A 70 -15.69 18.96 18.37
N GLU A 71 -16.55 18.38 19.21
CA GLU A 71 -16.33 18.23 20.66
C GLU A 71 -15.41 17.06 21.05
N VAL A 72 -14.87 16.33 20.06
CA VAL A 72 -13.96 15.18 20.24
C VAL A 72 -14.58 14.07 21.12
N LYS A 73 -15.91 13.96 21.11
CA LYS A 73 -16.66 12.92 21.83
C LYS A 73 -16.76 11.62 21.05
N ALA A 74 -16.79 11.71 19.72
CA ALA A 74 -16.72 10.57 18.82
C ALA A 74 -15.94 10.96 17.57
N LEU A 75 -14.97 10.15 17.18
CA LEU A 75 -14.15 10.37 16.00
C LEU A 75 -14.34 9.23 15.01
N THR A 76 -14.24 9.56 13.73
CA THR A 76 -14.04 8.56 12.69
C THR A 76 -12.64 7.96 12.80
N SER A 77 -12.37 6.93 12.01
CA SER A 77 -11.03 6.32 11.99
C SER A 77 -9.97 7.35 11.59
N GLY A 78 -8.74 7.20 12.09
CA GLY A 78 -7.62 8.08 11.69
C GLY A 78 -7.36 8.10 10.17
N ARG A 79 -7.82 7.08 9.44
CA ARG A 79 -7.84 7.08 7.99
C ARG A 79 -8.88 8.02 7.43
N TRP A 80 -10.12 7.91 7.89
CA TRP A 80 -11.18 8.79 7.44
C TRP A 80 -10.89 10.25 7.78
N LEU A 81 -10.27 10.53 8.92
CA LEU A 81 -9.78 11.89 9.23
C LEU A 81 -8.78 12.41 8.19
N TRP A 82 -7.91 11.54 7.66
CA TRP A 82 -6.93 11.91 6.62
C TRP A 82 -7.53 12.06 5.21
N ILE A 83 -8.45 11.19 4.80
CA ILE A 83 -8.91 11.14 3.40
C ILE A 83 -10.40 11.38 3.16
N GLY A 84 -11.24 11.27 4.19
CA GLY A 84 -12.70 11.36 4.06
C GLY A 84 -13.10 12.71 3.48
N GLY A 85 -13.95 12.73 2.45
CA GLY A 85 -14.37 13.96 1.76
C GLY A 85 -13.29 14.64 0.90
N THR A 86 -12.16 13.97 0.61
CA THR A 86 -11.19 14.45 -0.39
C THR A 86 -11.56 13.93 -1.79
N GLU A 87 -11.21 14.67 -2.84
CA GLU A 87 -11.38 14.18 -4.24
C GLU A 87 -10.69 12.85 -4.49
N TRP A 88 -9.60 12.56 -3.76
CA TRP A 88 -8.87 11.30 -3.91
C TRP A 88 -9.73 10.08 -3.54
N ILE A 89 -10.50 10.13 -2.45
CA ILE A 89 -11.34 8.99 -2.02
C ILE A 89 -12.65 8.89 -2.82
N GLU A 90 -13.05 9.95 -3.52
CA GLU A 90 -14.22 9.92 -4.42
C GLU A 90 -13.95 9.12 -5.70
N GLN A 91 -12.68 8.92 -6.06
CA GLN A 91 -12.32 8.07 -7.19
C GLN A 91 -12.54 6.59 -6.84
N GLN A 92 -13.36 5.89 -7.63
CA GLN A 92 -13.69 4.48 -7.39
C GLN A 92 -12.46 3.59 -7.21
N LYS A 93 -11.38 3.82 -7.95
CA LYS A 93 -10.12 3.06 -7.84
C LYS A 93 -9.41 3.17 -6.47
N ASN A 94 -9.83 4.12 -5.62
CA ASN A 94 -9.22 4.40 -4.32
C ASN A 94 -10.15 4.04 -3.14
N PHE A 95 -11.31 3.43 -3.37
CA PHE A 95 -12.31 3.15 -2.34
C PHE A 95 -11.73 2.38 -1.13
N SER A 96 -10.84 1.42 -1.39
CA SER A 96 -10.14 0.64 -0.36
C SER A 96 -9.30 1.50 0.57
N GLY A 97 -8.89 2.68 0.11
CA GLY A 97 -8.22 3.68 0.94
C GLY A 97 -9.08 4.15 2.11
N GLY A 98 -10.41 4.03 2.08
CA GLY A 98 -11.31 4.31 3.21
C GLY A 98 -11.14 3.36 4.40
N TYR A 99 -10.57 2.19 4.17
CA TYR A 99 -10.44 1.13 5.15
C TYR A 99 -9.01 1.06 5.69
N ASN A 100 -8.89 0.88 7.01
CA ASN A 100 -7.59 0.74 7.66
C ASN A 100 -7.01 -0.66 7.52
N CYS A 101 -7.86 -1.67 7.62
CA CYS A 101 -7.47 -3.07 7.69
C CYS A 101 -8.39 -3.93 6.83
N THR A 102 -7.84 -5.01 6.31
CA THR A 102 -8.53 -6.02 5.49
C THR A 102 -7.97 -7.41 5.77
N SER A 103 -8.67 -8.44 5.33
CA SER A 103 -8.21 -9.83 5.35
C SER A 103 -8.57 -10.51 4.03
N THR A 104 -7.61 -11.25 3.47
CA THR A 104 -7.73 -11.88 2.16
C THR A 104 -7.33 -13.36 2.24
N ASN A 105 -8.15 -14.22 1.63
CA ASN A 105 -7.79 -15.63 1.42
C ASN A 105 -6.82 -15.75 0.25
N VAL A 106 -5.68 -16.40 0.48
CA VAL A 106 -4.65 -16.56 -0.55
C VAL A 106 -4.96 -17.82 -1.37
N VAL A 107 -5.66 -17.64 -2.48
CA VAL A 107 -6.13 -18.74 -3.35
C VAL A 107 -5.56 -18.68 -4.77
N ASP A 108 -5.06 -17.52 -5.20
CA ASP A 108 -4.47 -17.28 -6.52
C ASP A 108 -3.43 -16.15 -6.48
N TRP A 109 -2.78 -15.85 -7.62
CA TRP A 109 -1.82 -14.75 -7.74
C TRP A 109 -2.46 -13.36 -7.58
N LYS A 110 -3.74 -13.22 -7.94
CA LYS A 110 -4.51 -11.99 -7.76
C LYS A 110 -4.63 -11.62 -6.29
N ALA A 111 -4.68 -12.60 -5.38
CA ALA A 111 -4.66 -12.32 -3.95
C ALA A 111 -3.36 -11.61 -3.52
N PHE A 112 -2.20 -12.01 -4.04
CA PHE A 112 -0.93 -11.36 -3.76
C PHE A 112 -0.87 -9.95 -4.36
N ALA A 113 -1.32 -9.79 -5.60
CA ALA A 113 -1.43 -8.51 -6.28
C ALA A 113 -2.35 -7.55 -5.50
N LEU A 114 -3.52 -8.02 -5.07
CA LEU A 114 -4.47 -7.26 -4.25
C LEU A 114 -3.85 -6.83 -2.92
N MET A 115 -3.10 -7.71 -2.26
CA MET A 115 -2.43 -7.36 -0.99
C MET A 115 -1.37 -6.27 -1.18
N MET A 116 -0.58 -6.34 -2.26
CA MET A 116 0.36 -5.28 -2.62
C MET A 116 -0.39 -3.97 -2.89
N ASP A 117 -1.50 -4.03 -3.63
CA ASP A 117 -2.32 -2.86 -3.97
C ASP A 117 -2.90 -2.16 -2.73
N LEU A 118 -3.47 -2.96 -1.81
CA LEU A 118 -4.03 -2.49 -0.55
C LEU A 118 -2.95 -1.85 0.33
N ALA A 119 -1.76 -2.46 0.40
CA ALA A 119 -0.63 -1.91 1.13
C ALA A 119 -0.14 -0.58 0.52
N MET A 120 -0.15 -0.43 -0.81
CA MET A 120 0.17 0.85 -1.48
C MET A 120 -0.87 1.94 -1.21
N MET A 121 -2.11 1.57 -0.88
CA MET A 121 -3.11 2.51 -0.34
C MET A 121 -2.99 2.68 1.19
N GLY A 122 -1.96 2.13 1.83
CA GLY A 122 -1.73 2.17 3.28
C GLY A 122 -2.74 1.36 4.11
N CYS A 123 -3.49 0.45 3.48
CA CYS A 123 -4.38 -0.48 4.18
C CYS A 123 -3.56 -1.67 4.67
N GLY A 124 -3.65 -2.01 5.96
CA GLY A 124 -3.03 -3.19 6.52
C GLY A 124 -3.78 -4.45 6.07
N THR A 125 -3.07 -5.43 5.53
CA THR A 125 -3.69 -6.65 4.99
C THR A 125 -3.28 -7.90 5.76
N GLY A 126 -4.26 -8.59 6.32
CA GLY A 126 -4.10 -9.94 6.86
C GLY A 126 -4.22 -10.98 5.75
N ALA A 127 -3.32 -11.96 5.74
CA ALA A 127 -3.37 -13.07 4.79
C ALA A 127 -3.81 -14.36 5.50
N MET A 128 -4.82 -15.02 4.95
CA MET A 128 -5.26 -16.34 5.40
C MET A 128 -4.51 -17.40 4.60
N LEU A 129 -3.56 -18.06 5.27
CA LEU A 129 -2.59 -18.99 4.69
C LEU A 129 -2.85 -20.45 5.10
N GLU A 130 -4.07 -20.77 5.52
CA GLU A 130 -4.42 -22.15 5.85
C GLU A 130 -4.32 -23.08 4.63
N PRO A 131 -3.98 -24.37 4.84
CA PRO A 131 -3.81 -25.34 3.75
C PRO A 131 -4.96 -25.36 2.74
N LYS A 132 -6.22 -25.23 3.19
CA LYS A 132 -7.41 -25.19 2.33
C LYS A 132 -7.43 -24.05 1.30
N TYR A 133 -6.69 -22.97 1.55
CA TYR A 133 -6.58 -21.83 0.63
C TYR A 133 -5.34 -21.98 -0.25
N ILE A 134 -4.16 -22.16 0.36
CA ILE A 134 -2.90 -22.20 -0.39
C ILE A 134 -2.78 -23.45 -1.29
N SER A 135 -3.49 -24.54 -0.99
CA SER A 135 -3.54 -25.72 -1.87
C SER A 135 -4.26 -25.44 -3.21
N GLN A 136 -4.91 -24.28 -3.35
CA GLN A 136 -5.53 -23.84 -4.61
C GLN A 136 -4.55 -23.10 -5.51
N LEU A 137 -3.40 -22.65 -4.98
CA LEU A 137 -2.36 -22.01 -5.77
C LEU A 137 -1.83 -22.98 -6.82
N PRO A 138 -1.47 -22.49 -8.01
CA PRO A 138 -0.91 -23.37 -9.03
C PRO A 138 0.47 -23.88 -8.61
N VAL A 139 0.85 -25.03 -9.14
CA VAL A 139 2.21 -25.56 -9.03
C VAL A 139 3.16 -24.60 -9.75
N ILE A 140 4.32 -24.34 -9.16
CA ILE A 140 5.39 -23.61 -9.84
C ILE A 140 5.98 -24.54 -10.89
N GLN A 141 5.82 -24.20 -12.17
CA GLN A 141 6.23 -25.03 -13.30
C GLN A 141 7.53 -24.53 -13.92
N ASN A 142 7.80 -23.24 -13.81
CA ASN A 142 8.83 -22.57 -14.59
C ASN A 142 9.96 -22.06 -13.70
N GLN A 143 11.20 -22.28 -14.16
CA GLN A 143 12.38 -21.66 -13.57
C GLN A 143 12.47 -20.22 -14.10
N ILE A 144 12.49 -19.23 -13.22
CA ILE A 144 12.59 -17.83 -13.58
C ILE A 144 14.05 -17.38 -13.62
N SER A 145 14.52 -16.96 -14.80
CA SER A 145 15.77 -16.22 -14.99
C SER A 145 15.44 -14.74 -15.16
N LEU A 146 15.81 -13.90 -14.20
CA LEU A 146 15.37 -12.51 -14.15
C LEU A 146 16.53 -11.52 -14.36
N LYS A 147 16.31 -10.53 -15.22
CA LYS A 147 17.20 -9.38 -15.41
C LYS A 147 16.39 -8.10 -15.25
N VAL A 148 16.87 -7.19 -14.41
CA VAL A 148 16.32 -5.82 -14.30
C VAL A 148 17.20 -4.88 -15.10
N GLN A 149 16.58 -3.98 -15.86
CA GLN A 149 17.23 -2.91 -16.62
C GLN A 149 16.47 -1.59 -16.49
N GLY A 150 17.10 -0.51 -16.95
CA GLY A 150 16.52 0.83 -16.91
C GLY A 150 16.80 1.51 -15.56
N ASP A 151 17.33 2.72 -15.62
CA ASP A 151 17.53 3.54 -14.42
C ASP A 151 16.20 4.22 -14.04
N LEU A 152 15.95 4.32 -12.75
CA LEU A 152 14.77 5.03 -12.25
C LEU A 152 14.79 6.49 -12.73
N GLY A 153 13.72 6.92 -13.39
CA GLY A 153 13.58 8.26 -13.95
C GLY A 153 14.30 8.48 -15.29
N ALA A 154 14.79 7.42 -15.95
CA ALA A 154 15.39 7.53 -17.27
C ALA A 154 14.41 8.11 -18.31
N THR A 155 13.13 7.71 -18.25
CA THR A 155 12.09 8.28 -19.11
C THR A 155 11.63 9.65 -18.54
N PRO A 156 11.64 10.73 -19.35
CA PRO A 156 11.12 12.03 -18.95
C PRO A 156 9.65 11.95 -18.50
N THR A 157 9.26 12.72 -17.48
CA THR A 157 7.94 12.64 -16.82
C THR A 157 6.74 12.60 -17.79
N LEU A 158 6.76 13.38 -18.87
CA LEU A 158 5.66 13.45 -19.85
C LEU A 158 5.54 12.21 -20.75
N LYS A 159 6.56 11.35 -20.79
CA LYS A 159 6.64 10.15 -21.63
C LYS A 159 6.55 8.85 -20.84
N ARG A 160 6.51 8.93 -19.50
CA ARG A 160 6.40 7.75 -18.65
C ARG A 160 5.04 7.08 -18.88
N ARG A 161 5.05 5.76 -19.01
CA ARG A 161 3.82 4.96 -19.04
C ARG A 161 3.25 4.90 -17.62
N GLU A 162 1.94 4.98 -17.48
CA GLU A 162 1.25 4.76 -16.20
C GLU A 162 1.00 3.27 -15.94
N GLU A 163 0.63 2.52 -16.98
CA GLU A 163 0.30 1.10 -16.88
C GLU A 163 1.47 0.21 -17.31
N THR A 164 1.54 -0.97 -16.70
CA THR A 164 2.57 -1.96 -17.05
C THR A 164 2.17 -2.72 -18.30
N GLU A 165 3.11 -2.84 -19.23
CA GLU A 165 2.97 -3.62 -20.46
C GLU A 165 3.73 -4.94 -20.30
N VAL A 166 3.10 -6.07 -20.62
CA VAL A 166 3.70 -7.40 -20.54
C VAL A 166 3.67 -8.04 -21.92
N ASN A 167 4.84 -8.21 -22.52
CA ASN A 167 5.02 -8.79 -23.84
C ASN A 167 5.66 -10.18 -23.71
N ILE A 168 5.00 -11.19 -24.26
CA ILE A 168 5.45 -12.60 -24.18
C ILE A 168 5.80 -13.09 -25.57
N THR A 169 7.06 -13.53 -25.76
CA THR A 169 7.57 -14.08 -27.00
C THR A 169 8.30 -15.39 -26.71
N GLY A 170 7.65 -16.53 -26.98
CA GLY A 170 8.20 -17.84 -26.61
C GLY A 170 8.39 -17.95 -25.10
N ASN A 171 9.63 -18.25 -24.66
CA ASN A 171 10.01 -18.31 -23.24
C ASN A 171 10.55 -16.98 -22.70
N GLN A 172 10.41 -15.87 -23.43
CA GLN A 172 10.82 -14.55 -22.98
C GLN A 172 9.63 -13.68 -22.59
N VAL A 173 9.72 -13.03 -21.44
CA VAL A 173 8.72 -12.10 -20.92
C VAL A 173 9.38 -10.75 -20.70
N VAL A 174 8.94 -9.73 -21.42
CA VAL A 174 9.38 -8.34 -21.23
C VAL A 174 8.29 -7.60 -20.48
N VAL A 175 8.64 -7.05 -19.32
CA VAL A 175 7.74 -6.27 -18.47
C VAL A 175 8.23 -4.83 -18.42
N ASN A 176 7.52 -3.93 -19.11
CA ASN A 176 7.77 -2.50 -19.01
C ASN A 176 6.92 -1.94 -17.87
N VAL A 177 7.56 -1.59 -16.75
CA VAL A 177 6.88 -1.23 -15.50
C VAL A 177 6.32 0.18 -15.57
N GLY A 178 5.00 0.32 -15.41
CA GLY A 178 4.33 1.63 -15.39
C GLY A 178 4.55 2.40 -14.08
N ASP A 179 4.54 3.73 -14.17
CA ASP A 179 4.77 4.69 -13.07
C ASP A 179 3.53 4.95 -12.20
N SER A 180 2.73 3.90 -11.97
CA SER A 180 1.53 3.96 -11.14
C SER A 180 1.47 2.81 -10.14
N ARG A 181 0.59 2.96 -9.14
CA ARG A 181 0.27 1.86 -8.21
C ARG A 181 -0.15 0.60 -8.96
N GLN A 182 -1.05 0.75 -9.93
CA GLN A 182 -1.54 -0.35 -10.76
C GLN A 182 -0.40 -0.99 -11.57
N GLY A 183 0.50 -0.17 -12.12
CA GLY A 183 1.68 -0.64 -12.83
C GLY A 183 2.57 -1.54 -11.98
N TRP A 184 2.89 -1.12 -10.75
CA TRP A 184 3.73 -1.90 -9.83
C TRP A 184 3.08 -3.20 -9.38
N VAL A 185 1.76 -3.16 -9.15
CA VAL A 185 0.99 -4.35 -8.80
C VAL A 185 0.97 -5.34 -9.96
N ARG A 186 0.70 -4.86 -11.18
CA ARG A 186 0.67 -5.69 -12.39
C ARG A 186 2.04 -6.31 -12.70
N SER A 187 3.14 -5.59 -12.51
CA SER A 187 4.49 -6.11 -12.77
C SER A 187 4.87 -7.19 -11.76
N TYR A 188 4.50 -7.03 -10.49
CA TYR A 188 4.66 -8.08 -9.48
C TYR A 188 3.84 -9.32 -9.82
N GLU A 189 2.56 -9.13 -10.15
CA GLU A 189 1.67 -10.22 -10.58
C GLU A 189 2.20 -10.96 -11.81
N ALA A 190 2.77 -10.25 -12.79
CA ALA A 190 3.31 -10.86 -14.01
C ALA A 190 4.42 -11.87 -13.73
N VAL A 191 5.28 -11.59 -12.74
CA VAL A 191 6.35 -12.51 -12.32
C VAL A 191 5.77 -13.75 -11.64
N LEU A 192 4.74 -13.59 -10.80
CA LEU A 192 4.04 -14.71 -10.16
C LEU A 192 3.35 -15.59 -11.21
N GLU A 193 2.60 -14.98 -12.14
CA GLU A 193 1.92 -15.69 -13.23
C GLU A 193 2.91 -16.49 -14.08
N ALA A 194 4.01 -15.86 -14.51
CA ALA A 194 5.04 -16.49 -15.34
C ALA A 194 5.65 -17.74 -14.70
N SER A 195 5.72 -17.81 -13.36
CA SER A 195 6.26 -18.98 -12.64
C SER A 195 5.39 -20.24 -12.75
N SER A 196 4.11 -20.08 -13.08
CA SER A 196 3.10 -21.15 -13.07
C SER A 196 2.38 -21.33 -14.40
N ASP A 197 2.68 -20.48 -15.38
CA ASP A 197 2.01 -20.48 -16.67
C ASP A 197 2.42 -21.71 -17.51
N PRO A 198 1.48 -22.58 -17.89
CA PRO A 198 1.78 -23.83 -18.59
C PRO A 198 2.21 -23.61 -20.05
N ARG A 199 2.11 -22.39 -20.58
CA ARG A 199 2.53 -22.07 -21.95
C ARG A 199 4.05 -22.08 -22.13
N PHE A 200 4.81 -22.00 -21.03
CA PHE A 200 6.27 -21.97 -21.08
C PHE A 200 6.88 -23.37 -20.99
N GLY A 201 7.98 -23.57 -21.72
CA GLY A 201 8.70 -24.85 -21.77
C GLY A 201 9.82 -24.99 -20.74
N GLY A 202 9.61 -24.60 -19.49
CA GLY A 202 10.62 -24.72 -18.41
C GLY A 202 11.23 -23.38 -18.00
N THR A 203 12.44 -23.05 -18.47
CA THR A 203 13.09 -21.78 -18.08
C THR A 203 12.47 -20.60 -18.81
N VAL A 204 12.01 -19.61 -18.05
CA VAL A 204 11.45 -18.35 -18.54
C VAL A 204 12.42 -17.22 -18.27
N GLU A 205 12.80 -16.50 -19.31
CA GLU A 205 13.65 -15.32 -19.22
C GLU A 205 12.76 -14.08 -19.06
N ILE A 206 12.82 -13.45 -17.89
CA ILE A 206 12.06 -12.24 -17.58
C ILE A 206 12.99 -11.03 -17.61
N LEU A 207 12.69 -10.07 -18.48
CA LEU A 207 13.32 -8.77 -18.52
C LEU A 207 12.38 -7.72 -17.92
N ILE A 208 12.75 -7.16 -16.78
CA ILE A 208 12.02 -6.07 -16.14
C ILE A 208 12.68 -4.74 -16.53
N ASP A 209 11.93 -3.87 -17.21
CA ASP A 209 12.36 -2.52 -17.55
C ASP A 209 11.71 -1.49 -16.62
N MET A 210 12.56 -0.78 -15.90
CA MET A 210 12.21 0.19 -14.86
C MET A 210 12.32 1.65 -15.31
N SER A 211 12.65 1.90 -16.58
CA SER A 211 12.96 3.23 -17.11
C SER A 211 11.83 4.25 -16.90
N ASP A 212 10.59 3.77 -16.94
CA ASP A 212 9.39 4.60 -16.79
C ASP A 212 9.07 4.94 -15.33
N VAL A 213 9.62 4.21 -14.35
CA VAL A 213 9.33 4.44 -12.93
C VAL A 213 10.05 5.69 -12.43
N ARG A 214 9.32 6.58 -11.73
CA ARG A 214 9.86 7.83 -11.17
C ARG A 214 11.04 7.59 -10.20
N PRO A 215 12.00 8.51 -10.08
CA PRO A 215 13.05 8.46 -9.07
C PRO A 215 12.51 8.76 -7.66
N ALA A 216 13.32 8.49 -6.65
CA ALA A 216 13.01 8.83 -5.27
C ALA A 216 12.91 10.36 -5.07
N GLY A 217 11.96 10.80 -4.24
CA GLY A 217 11.74 12.21 -3.90
C GLY A 217 10.64 12.91 -4.70
N GLU A 218 10.16 12.34 -5.81
CA GLU A 218 9.04 12.93 -6.55
C GLU A 218 7.74 12.89 -5.75
N ILE A 219 6.95 13.98 -5.80
CA ILE A 219 5.71 14.11 -5.04
C ILE A 219 4.62 13.16 -5.57
N LEU A 220 3.97 12.44 -4.67
CA LEU A 220 2.84 11.58 -5.00
C LEU A 220 1.55 12.40 -5.11
N LYS A 221 0.85 12.30 -6.24
CA LYS A 221 -0.46 12.95 -6.43
C LYS A 221 -1.52 12.29 -5.55
N GLY A 222 -2.24 13.10 -4.76
CA GLY A 222 -3.45 12.68 -4.03
C GLY A 222 -3.24 12.14 -2.62
N PHE A 223 -2.47 11.05 -2.44
CA PHE A 223 -2.31 10.43 -1.11
C PHE A 223 -1.43 11.27 -0.15
N GLY A 224 -0.56 12.11 -0.73
CA GLY A 224 0.47 12.89 -0.04
C GLY A 224 1.78 12.11 0.11
N GLY A 225 2.89 12.81 0.34
CA GLY A 225 4.22 12.21 0.51
C GLY A 225 5.10 12.22 -0.74
N MET A 226 6.26 11.58 -0.62
CA MET A 226 7.29 11.47 -1.67
C MET A 226 7.47 10.01 -2.05
N ALA A 227 7.67 9.75 -3.34
CA ALA A 227 7.95 8.43 -3.88
C ALA A 227 9.33 7.93 -3.40
N ASN A 228 9.44 6.62 -3.15
CA ASN A 228 10.73 5.98 -2.90
C ASN A 228 10.75 4.55 -3.50
N PRO A 229 11.06 4.40 -4.80
CA PRO A 229 11.04 3.12 -5.52
C PRO A 229 12.29 2.27 -5.36
N VAL A 230 13.27 2.68 -4.56
CA VAL A 230 14.63 2.09 -4.54
C VAL A 230 14.67 0.59 -4.22
N LYS A 231 13.62 0.05 -3.58
CA LYS A 231 13.53 -1.38 -3.25
C LYS A 231 12.80 -2.21 -4.30
N LEU A 232 12.13 -1.59 -5.25
CA LEU A 232 11.34 -2.26 -6.27
C LEU A 232 12.19 -3.15 -7.20
N PRO A 233 13.37 -2.72 -7.69
CA PRO A 233 14.27 -3.58 -8.47
C PRO A 233 14.66 -4.87 -7.72
N ASP A 234 15.07 -4.74 -6.45
CA ASP A 234 15.53 -5.87 -5.66
C ASP A 234 14.41 -6.88 -5.33
N MET A 235 13.17 -6.39 -5.23
CA MET A 235 11.99 -7.21 -4.97
C MET A 235 11.86 -8.32 -6.01
N TYR A 236 12.00 -8.00 -7.30
CA TYR A 236 11.86 -8.98 -8.38
C TYR A 236 12.87 -10.12 -8.26
N SER A 237 14.13 -9.81 -7.97
CA SER A 237 15.18 -10.83 -7.78
C SER A 237 14.90 -11.72 -6.57
N ARG A 238 14.40 -11.16 -5.47
CA ARG A 238 14.05 -11.94 -4.27
C ARG A 238 12.80 -12.81 -4.47
N VAL A 239 11.79 -12.29 -5.17
CA VAL A 239 10.59 -13.04 -5.58
C VAL A 239 10.97 -14.21 -6.48
N ALA A 240 11.75 -13.98 -7.54
CA ALA A 240 12.22 -15.05 -8.43
C ALA A 240 12.98 -16.14 -7.66
N ARG A 241 13.84 -15.75 -6.70
CA ARG A 241 14.54 -16.71 -5.84
C ARG A 241 13.60 -17.57 -5.01
N ILE A 242 12.54 -17.00 -4.43
CA ILE A 242 11.55 -17.76 -3.65
C ILE A 242 10.80 -18.74 -4.55
N LEU A 243 10.30 -18.28 -5.70
CA LEU A 243 9.56 -19.12 -6.66
C LEU A 243 10.43 -20.27 -7.17
N ASN A 244 11.69 -20.00 -7.50
CA ASN A 244 12.63 -21.00 -8.00
C ASN A 244 12.94 -22.13 -6.99
N GLN A 245 12.76 -21.90 -5.68
CA GLN A 245 12.91 -22.94 -4.66
C GLN A 245 11.72 -23.92 -4.60
N ALA A 246 10.62 -23.57 -5.27
CA ALA A 246 9.38 -24.34 -5.28
C ALA A 246 9.05 -24.95 -6.66
N VAL A 247 9.97 -24.90 -7.64
CA VAL A 247 9.76 -25.52 -8.96
C VAL A 247 9.41 -27.00 -8.80
N GLY A 248 8.32 -27.41 -9.46
CA GLY A 248 7.76 -28.75 -9.39
C GLY A 248 6.76 -29.00 -8.25
N ARG A 249 6.48 -28.01 -7.40
CA ARG A 249 5.50 -28.13 -6.30
C ARG A 249 4.69 -26.85 -6.09
N GLN A 250 3.67 -26.94 -5.25
CA GLN A 250 2.96 -25.76 -4.73
C GLN A 250 3.80 -25.06 -3.66
N LEU A 251 3.56 -23.77 -3.49
CA LEU A 251 4.16 -22.99 -2.41
C LEU A 251 3.63 -23.45 -1.05
N ASP A 252 4.50 -23.45 -0.05
CA ASP A 252 4.07 -23.60 1.34
C ASP A 252 3.67 -22.26 1.98
N SER A 253 3.09 -22.32 3.19
CA SER A 253 2.66 -21.12 3.91
C SER A 253 3.80 -20.14 4.22
N ILE A 254 5.04 -20.63 4.38
CA ILE A 254 6.21 -19.80 4.67
C ILE A 254 6.58 -19.03 3.40
N GLU A 255 6.65 -19.70 2.26
CA GLU A 255 6.95 -19.09 0.96
C GLU A 255 5.88 -18.07 0.56
N CYS A 256 4.60 -18.38 0.76
CA CYS A 256 3.53 -17.39 0.59
C CYS A 256 3.75 -16.17 1.48
N CYS A 257 4.12 -16.37 2.76
CA CYS A 257 4.42 -15.26 3.67
C CYS A 257 5.61 -14.43 3.19
N LEU A 258 6.67 -15.07 2.69
CA LEU A 258 7.85 -14.37 2.17
C LEU A 258 7.51 -13.52 0.94
N LEU A 259 6.68 -14.03 0.02
CA LEU A 259 6.23 -13.25 -1.15
C LEU A 259 5.44 -12.00 -0.73
N ILE A 260 4.59 -12.12 0.28
CA ILE A 260 3.82 -10.99 0.84
C ILE A 260 4.75 -9.98 1.53
N ASP A 261 5.72 -10.48 2.31
CA ASP A 261 6.69 -9.64 3.01
C ASP A 261 7.57 -8.85 2.01
N GLU A 262 7.95 -9.45 0.87
CA GLU A 262 8.73 -8.78 -0.17
C GLU A 262 7.99 -7.59 -0.81
N ALA A 263 6.70 -7.77 -1.09
CA ALA A 263 5.84 -6.68 -1.53
C ALA A 263 5.73 -5.60 -0.45
N ALA A 264 5.52 -5.99 0.81
CA ALA A 264 5.39 -5.06 1.93
C ALA A 264 6.66 -4.24 2.18
N VAL A 265 7.85 -4.85 2.17
CA VAL A 265 9.15 -4.17 2.33
C VAL A 265 9.33 -3.10 1.27
N THR A 266 8.95 -3.41 0.03
CA THR A 266 9.05 -2.48 -1.11
C THR A 266 8.17 -1.25 -0.91
N ILE A 267 6.95 -1.44 -0.39
CA ILE A 267 5.98 -0.36 -0.16
C ILE A 267 6.34 0.48 1.06
N VAL A 268 6.80 -0.15 2.15
CA VAL A 268 7.18 0.56 3.39
C VAL A 268 8.41 1.44 3.17
N ALA A 269 9.37 0.99 2.36
CA ALA A 269 10.47 1.85 1.91
C ALA A 269 9.94 3.10 1.16
N GLY A 270 8.80 2.96 0.46
CA GLY A 270 8.03 3.99 -0.25
C GLY A 270 7.43 5.12 0.60
N ASN A 271 7.63 5.14 1.93
CA ASN A 271 7.06 6.14 2.86
C ASN A 271 5.51 6.17 2.93
N ILE A 272 4.86 5.08 2.50
CA ILE A 272 3.43 4.84 2.70
C ILE A 272 3.26 4.21 4.09
N ARG A 273 2.23 4.63 4.85
CA ARG A 273 1.98 4.21 6.24
C ARG A 273 2.22 2.70 6.41
N ARG A 274 3.02 2.33 7.43
CA ARG A 274 3.47 0.96 7.70
C ARG A 274 2.29 -0.03 7.64
N ALA A 275 2.28 -0.92 6.65
CA ALA A 275 1.35 -2.04 6.63
C ALA A 275 1.76 -3.03 7.74
N CYS A 276 0.80 -3.54 8.50
CA CYS A 276 1.03 -4.62 9.45
C CYS A 276 0.43 -5.91 8.86
N PRO A 277 1.25 -6.82 8.30
CA PRO A 277 0.77 -8.13 7.90
C PRO A 277 0.44 -8.92 9.17
N GLN A 278 -0.83 -8.98 9.54
CA GLN A 278 -1.23 -9.79 10.68
C GLN A 278 -1.38 -11.25 10.22
N ARG A 279 -0.50 -12.10 10.74
CA ARG A 279 -0.39 -13.52 10.38
C ARG A 279 -1.33 -14.35 11.25
N ARG A 280 -2.26 -15.09 10.65
CA ARG A 280 -3.00 -16.16 11.35
C ARG A 280 -2.45 -17.51 10.92
N TRP A 281 -1.74 -18.18 11.82
CA TRP A 281 -1.24 -19.53 11.65
C TRP A 281 -2.19 -20.52 12.33
N CYS A 282 -2.59 -21.58 11.63
CA CYS A 282 -3.02 -22.82 12.27
C CYS A 282 -1.78 -23.72 12.37
N ILE A 283 -1.35 -24.06 13.59
CA ILE A 283 -0.25 -25.01 13.83
C ILE A 283 -0.83 -26.42 13.94
N PRO A 284 -0.60 -27.34 12.99
CA PRO A 284 -0.60 -28.75 13.28
C PRO A 284 0.85 -29.25 13.43
N ARG A 285 1.21 -29.56 14.68
CA ARG A 285 2.32 -30.40 15.17
C ARG A 285 3.78 -30.16 14.68
N ARG A 286 4.61 -29.83 15.68
CA ARG A 286 6.07 -30.04 15.84
C ARG A 286 6.99 -29.59 14.70
N GLY A 287 7.39 -28.33 14.79
CA GLY A 287 8.63 -27.80 14.22
C GLY A 287 8.85 -26.39 14.78
N SER A 288 9.85 -26.20 15.63
CA SER A 288 10.14 -24.92 16.27
C SER A 288 10.71 -23.93 15.24
N PHE A 289 9.85 -23.20 14.55
CA PHE A 289 10.26 -22.03 13.79
C PHE A 289 9.81 -20.77 14.55
N ARG A 290 10.76 -20.13 15.25
CA ARG A 290 10.62 -18.73 15.63
C ARG A 290 10.92 -17.93 14.37
N SER A 291 9.96 -17.13 13.89
CA SER A 291 10.28 -16.15 12.84
C SER A 291 11.42 -15.26 13.34
N PRO A 292 12.26 -14.71 12.46
CA PRO A 292 13.01 -13.52 12.83
C PRO A 292 11.97 -12.49 13.31
N ARG A 293 12.11 -12.03 14.55
CA ARG A 293 11.36 -10.86 15.03
C ARG A 293 11.90 -9.68 14.24
N PHE A 294 11.25 -9.33 13.15
CA PHE A 294 11.32 -7.96 12.68
C PHE A 294 10.40 -7.17 13.60
N GLU A 295 11.02 -6.47 14.55
CA GLU A 295 10.34 -5.44 15.35
C GLU A 295 9.86 -4.35 14.40
N TRP A 296 8.63 -4.52 13.89
CA TRP A 296 7.90 -3.44 13.26
C TRP A 296 7.44 -2.50 14.38
N ALA A 297 8.35 -1.64 14.84
CA ALA A 297 8.01 -0.57 15.75
C ALA A 297 6.86 0.21 15.11
N ILE A 298 5.78 0.42 15.85
CA ILE A 298 4.80 1.44 15.55
C ILE A 298 5.43 2.74 16.05
N SER A 299 6.05 3.52 15.16
CA SER A 299 6.41 4.89 15.50
C SER A 299 5.19 5.74 15.21
N TYR A 300 4.49 6.09 16.28
CA TYR A 300 3.29 6.92 16.27
C TYR A 300 3.57 8.33 15.75
#